data_AF-A0A8T6XV51-F1
#
_entry.id   AF-A0A8T6XV51-F1
#
_cell.length_a   1.000
_cell.length_b   1.000
_cell.length_c   1.000
_cell.angle_alpha   90.00
_cell.angle_beta   90.00
_cell.angle_gamma   90.00
#
_symmetry.space_group_name_H-M   'P 1'
#
loop_
_entity.id
_entity.type
_entity.pdbx_description
1 polymer ?
#
loop_
_entity_poly.entity_id
_entity_poly.type
_entity_poly.pdbx_seq_one_letter_code
_entity_poly.pdbx_strand_id
1 'polypeptide(L)'
;ILEGPKKFYTITYSNDEAEFDKYLPQFEKTLESFEITSLKASNEQNSGIEITEKEGGDGDGGACLIATAAFGSEMSEQVQTLREIRDNIVLNTETGTSFMSGFNQIYYSFSPTIADWERQNPLFKETVRTALTPMLSTISILNYADADSEYSVLIHGIAIILMNAGIYVVAPTIIVWKAKSKIIK
;
A
#
# COMPACT_ATOMS: atom_id res chain seq x y z
N ILE A 1 -5.17 29.51 -9.20
CA ILE A 1 -4.36 29.01 -8.08
C ILE A 1 -5.33 28.41 -7.07
N LEU A 2 -5.32 27.10 -6.90
CA LEU A 2 -6.19 26.39 -5.95
C LEU A 2 -5.32 26.00 -4.75
N GLU A 3 -5.48 26.69 -3.63
CA GLU A 3 -4.73 26.43 -2.40
C GLU A 3 -5.60 25.71 -1.34
N GLY A 4 -5.01 24.73 -0.67
CA GLY A 4 -5.60 24.07 0.49
C GLY A 4 -4.93 22.72 0.80
N PRO A 5 -4.83 22.34 2.09
CA PRO A 5 -4.20 21.07 2.47
C PRO A 5 -5.08 19.87 2.06
N LYS A 6 -4.44 18.83 1.50
CA LYS A 6 -5.01 17.52 1.13
C LYS A 6 -6.33 17.60 0.34
N LYS A 7 -6.26 18.00 -0.94
CA LYS A 7 -7.41 18.01 -1.86
C LYS A 7 -7.14 17.10 -3.07
N PHE A 8 -8.14 16.31 -3.44
CA PHE A 8 -8.19 15.62 -4.73
C PHE A 8 -8.83 16.57 -5.75
N TYR A 9 -8.19 16.76 -6.89
CA TYR A 9 -8.73 17.57 -7.99
C TYR A 9 -9.12 16.64 -9.14
N THR A 10 -10.38 16.69 -9.54
CA THR A 10 -10.87 15.99 -10.73
C THR A 10 -11.23 17.05 -11.76
N ILE A 11 -10.63 16.95 -12.95
CA ILE A 11 -10.93 17.80 -14.09
C ILE A 11 -11.67 16.94 -15.10
N THR A 12 -12.94 17.25 -15.32
CA THR A 12 -13.78 16.54 -16.29
C THR A 12 -13.96 17.43 -17.52
N TYR A 13 -13.55 16.91 -18.68
CA TYR A 13 -13.79 17.52 -19.98
C TYR A 13 -14.92 16.79 -20.68
N SER A 14 -15.89 17.54 -21.19
CA SER A 14 -17.02 17.02 -21.95
C SER A 14 -17.22 17.87 -23.18
N ASN A 15 -17.38 17.23 -24.33
CA ASN A 15 -17.66 17.89 -25.60
C ASN A 15 -18.60 17.04 -26.46
N ASP A 16 -19.13 17.62 -27.54
CA ASP A 16 -19.83 16.88 -28.58
C ASP A 16 -18.86 15.91 -29.28
N GLU A 17 -19.32 14.70 -29.60
CA GLU A 17 -18.50 13.64 -30.17
C GLU A 17 -17.84 14.06 -31.50
N ALA A 18 -18.53 14.86 -32.31
CA ALA A 18 -18.01 15.33 -33.59
C ALA A 18 -16.95 16.44 -33.44
N GLU A 19 -16.88 17.10 -32.28
CA GLU A 19 -15.98 18.23 -32.01
C GLU A 19 -14.91 17.91 -30.96
N PHE A 20 -14.92 16.72 -30.37
CA PHE A 20 -14.00 16.33 -29.30
C PHE A 20 -12.53 16.51 -29.71
N ASP A 21 -12.12 15.90 -30.83
CA ASP A 21 -10.73 15.95 -31.31
C ASP A 21 -10.27 17.37 -31.69
N LYS A 22 -11.22 18.23 -32.09
CA LYS A 22 -10.93 19.61 -32.51
C LYS A 22 -10.51 20.49 -31.34
N TYR A 23 -11.07 20.24 -30.16
CA TYR A 23 -10.84 21.07 -28.97
C TYR A 23 -10.01 20.38 -27.89
N LEU A 24 -9.72 19.08 -28.05
CA LEU A 24 -8.81 18.33 -27.20
C LEU A 24 -7.43 19.02 -27.03
N PRO A 25 -6.79 19.56 -28.09
CA PRO A 25 -5.49 20.24 -27.93
C PRO A 25 -5.57 21.50 -27.05
N GLN A 26 -6.72 22.17 -27.04
CA GLN A 26 -6.93 23.35 -26.21
C GLN A 26 -7.15 22.96 -24.74
N PHE A 27 -7.81 21.83 -24.50
CA PHE A 27 -7.93 21.25 -23.18
C PHE A 27 -6.57 20.78 -22.64
N GLU A 28 -5.76 20.08 -23.44
CA GLU A 28 -4.40 19.66 -23.09
C GLU A 28 -3.52 20.87 -22.73
N LYS A 29 -3.53 21.92 -23.55
CA LYS A 29 -2.82 23.17 -23.25
C LYS A 29 -3.28 23.82 -21.94
N THR A 30 -4.56 23.66 -21.59
CA THR A 30 -5.11 24.15 -20.31
C THR A 30 -4.60 23.29 -19.15
N LEU A 31 -4.55 21.97 -19.31
CA LEU A 31 -3.95 21.06 -18.32
C LEU A 31 -2.47 21.37 -18.06
N GLU A 32 -1.69 21.62 -19.11
CA GLU A 32 -0.27 21.99 -19.01
C GLU A 32 -0.03 23.35 -18.34
N SER A 33 -1.04 24.23 -18.33
CA SER A 33 -0.96 25.54 -17.67
C SER A 33 -1.14 25.48 -16.15
N PHE A 34 -1.56 24.34 -15.60
CA PHE A 34 -1.69 24.16 -14.16
C PHE A 34 -0.32 23.90 -13.53
N GLU A 35 0.13 24.85 -12.71
CA GLU A 35 1.29 24.64 -11.85
C GLU A 35 0.84 24.13 -10.48
N ILE A 36 1.32 22.94 -10.09
CA ILE A 36 1.17 22.43 -8.73
C ILE A 36 2.28 23.05 -7.88
N THR A 37 1.95 24.11 -7.14
CA THR A 37 2.91 24.88 -6.33
C THR A 37 3.65 24.02 -5.29
N SER A 38 3.07 22.89 -4.83
CA SER A 38 3.71 22.01 -3.86
C SER A 38 4.94 21.26 -4.39
N LEU A 39 5.14 21.19 -5.72
CA LEU A 39 6.31 20.54 -6.33
C LEU A 39 7.46 21.53 -6.65
N LYS A 40 7.20 22.85 -6.63
CA LYS A 40 8.24 23.88 -6.86
C LYS A 40 9.19 24.07 -5.68
N ALA A 41 8.83 23.61 -4.48
CA ALA A 41 9.70 23.70 -3.32
C ALA A 41 10.88 22.71 -3.34
N SER A 42 10.88 21.72 -4.26
CA SER A 42 11.76 20.56 -4.14
C SER A 42 12.62 20.22 -5.35
N ASN A 43 12.67 20.98 -6.46
CA ASN A 43 13.57 20.61 -7.57
C ASN A 43 13.97 21.79 -8.50
N GLU A 44 15.00 22.55 -8.10
CA GLU A 44 15.98 23.08 -9.05
C GLU A 44 17.08 22.01 -9.23
N GLN A 45 16.88 21.06 -10.15
CA GLN A 45 17.94 20.39 -10.93
C GLN A 45 17.31 19.37 -11.91
N ASN A 46 17.14 19.84 -13.16
CA ASN A 46 17.28 19.12 -14.43
C ASN A 46 17.00 17.59 -14.49
N SER A 47 15.94 17.16 -15.18
CA SER A 47 16.02 16.65 -16.56
C SER A 47 14.67 16.20 -17.11
N GLY A 48 14.57 16.20 -18.44
CA GLY A 48 13.33 16.10 -19.23
C GLY A 48 12.42 14.91 -18.92
N ILE A 49 11.13 15.18 -18.98
CA ILE A 49 10.07 14.18 -18.88
C ILE A 49 9.89 13.57 -20.28
N GLU A 50 10.60 12.47 -20.53
CA GLU A 50 10.22 11.50 -21.55
C GLU A 50 8.99 10.76 -21.03
N ILE A 51 7.83 10.96 -21.64
CA ILE A 51 6.62 10.18 -21.36
C ILE A 51 6.84 8.79 -21.96
N THR A 52 7.47 7.92 -21.18
CA THR A 52 7.30 6.48 -21.31
C THR A 52 6.20 6.09 -20.32
N GLU A 53 5.17 5.41 -20.81
CA GLU A 53 4.20 4.70 -19.98
C GLU A 53 4.96 3.70 -19.08
N LYS A 54 5.39 4.17 -17.91
CA LYS A 54 5.84 3.32 -16.82
C LYS A 54 4.69 3.20 -15.84
N GLU A 55 4.13 2.01 -15.78
CA GLU A 55 3.34 1.57 -14.64
C GLU A 55 4.10 1.85 -13.34
N GLY A 56 3.46 2.64 -12.46
CA GLY A 56 3.65 2.61 -11.02
C GLY A 56 5.03 3.03 -10.50
N GLY A 57 5.21 4.32 -10.31
CA GLY A 57 6.21 4.83 -9.36
C GLY A 57 6.62 6.26 -9.65
N ASP A 58 6.05 7.22 -8.93
CA ASP A 58 6.74 7.85 -7.80
C ASP A 58 5.81 8.91 -7.19
N GLY A 59 5.44 8.69 -5.94
CA GLY A 59 4.44 9.47 -5.24
C GLY A 59 4.34 9.03 -3.79
N ASP A 60 5.50 8.99 -3.12
CA ASP A 60 5.74 9.00 -1.66
C ASP A 60 4.98 7.98 -0.76
N GLY A 61 4.14 7.12 -1.33
CA GLY A 61 3.35 6.12 -0.62
C GLY A 61 3.40 4.81 -1.38
N GLY A 62 4.37 3.96 -1.05
CA GLY A 62 4.56 2.66 -1.71
C GLY A 62 3.25 1.86 -1.83
N ALA A 63 3.00 1.28 -3.02
CA ALA A 63 1.81 0.49 -3.31
C ALA A 63 1.79 -0.84 -2.52
N CYS A 64 0.63 -1.20 -1.94
CA CYS A 64 0.43 -2.46 -1.22
C CYS A 64 0.01 -3.60 -2.17
N LEU A 65 0.85 -3.91 -3.18
CA LEU A 65 0.55 -4.85 -4.27
C LEU A 65 -0.10 -6.19 -3.86
N ILE A 66 0.44 -6.89 -2.85
CA ILE A 66 -0.09 -8.19 -2.40
C ILE A 66 -1.46 -8.01 -1.74
N ALA A 67 -1.59 -7.02 -0.85
CA ALA A 67 -2.86 -6.77 -0.17
C ALA A 67 -3.94 -6.31 -1.18
N THR A 68 -3.57 -5.47 -2.14
CA THR A 68 -4.46 -5.07 -3.25
C THR A 68 -4.93 -6.29 -4.05
N ALA A 69 -4.03 -7.23 -4.39
CA ALA A 69 -4.40 -8.43 -5.12
C ALA A 69 -5.32 -9.36 -4.30
N ALA A 70 -5.03 -9.54 -3.00
CA ALA A 70 -5.79 -10.36 -2.07
C ALA A 70 -7.21 -9.82 -1.80
N PHE A 71 -7.34 -8.51 -1.53
CA PHE A 71 -8.60 -7.86 -1.18
C PHE A 71 -9.35 -7.27 -2.38
N GLY A 72 -8.72 -7.26 -3.56
CA GLY A 72 -9.32 -6.89 -4.84
C GLY A 72 -9.39 -5.39 -5.11
N SER A 73 -9.00 -4.54 -4.17
CA SER A 73 -8.95 -3.08 -4.36
C SER A 73 -7.96 -2.44 -3.42
N GLU A 74 -7.24 -1.43 -3.91
CA GLU A 74 -6.44 -0.53 -3.10
C GLU A 74 -7.29 0.31 -2.14
N MET A 75 -8.58 0.49 -2.47
CA MET A 75 -9.55 1.23 -1.66
C MET A 75 -10.32 0.33 -0.69
N SER A 76 -9.92 -0.94 -0.56
CA SER A 76 -10.47 -1.81 0.48
C SER A 76 -10.10 -1.31 1.86
N GLU A 77 -11.02 -1.44 2.81
CA GLU A 77 -10.83 -1.03 4.20
C GLU A 77 -9.54 -1.61 4.79
N GLN A 78 -9.23 -2.88 4.48
CA GLN A 78 -8.02 -3.57 4.95
C GLN A 78 -6.74 -2.90 4.47
N VAL A 79 -6.67 -2.51 3.19
CA VAL A 79 -5.49 -1.85 2.61
C VAL A 79 -5.36 -0.42 3.14
N GLN A 80 -6.47 0.26 3.37
CA GLN A 80 -6.46 1.61 3.93
C GLN A 80 -6.01 1.61 5.40
N THR A 81 -6.46 0.66 6.22
CA THR A 81 -5.97 0.51 7.60
C THR A 81 -4.44 0.32 7.64
N LEU A 82 -3.88 -0.47 6.73
CA LEU A 82 -2.42 -0.62 6.64
C LEU A 82 -1.72 0.71 6.32
N ARG A 83 -2.28 1.50 5.40
CA ARG A 83 -1.73 2.81 5.02
C ARG A 83 -1.84 3.80 6.17
N GLU A 84 -2.97 3.86 6.85
CA GLU A 84 -3.16 4.72 8.02
C GLU A 84 -2.16 4.41 9.13
N ILE A 85 -1.92 3.13 9.41
CA ILE A 85 -0.96 2.72 10.44
C ILE A 85 0.48 3.01 10.00
N ARG A 86 0.81 2.74 8.73
CA ARG A 86 2.12 3.09 8.18
C ARG A 86 2.38 4.59 8.30
N ASP A 87 1.45 5.40 7.81
CA ASP A 87 1.64 6.84 7.65
C ASP A 87 1.54 7.59 8.99
N ASN A 88 0.62 7.19 9.88
CA ASN A 88 0.36 7.92 11.12
C ASN A 88 1.07 7.34 12.35
N ILE A 89 1.60 6.12 12.29
CA ILE A 89 2.24 5.47 13.45
C ILE A 89 3.68 5.09 13.12
N VAL A 90 3.90 4.33 12.05
CA VAL A 90 5.22 3.78 11.76
C VAL A 90 6.18 4.87 11.26
N LEU A 91 5.78 5.67 10.27
CA LEU A 91 6.62 6.72 9.68
C LEU A 91 6.78 7.95 10.59
N ASN A 92 5.98 8.07 11.65
CA ASN A 92 6.15 9.11 12.65
C ASN A 92 7.27 8.81 13.67
N THR A 93 7.94 7.65 13.55
CA THR A 93 9.07 7.27 14.41
C THR A 93 10.34 7.05 13.60
N GLU A 94 11.51 7.38 14.17
CA GLU A 94 12.79 7.16 13.46
C GLU A 94 13.03 5.67 13.19
N THR A 95 12.72 4.83 14.18
CA THR A 95 12.90 3.37 14.08
C THR A 95 11.96 2.75 13.04
N GLY A 96 10.70 3.20 12.99
CA GLY A 96 9.73 2.71 12.00
C GLY A 96 10.08 3.11 10.58
N THR A 97 10.63 4.31 10.37
CA THR A 97 11.10 4.77 9.06
C THR A 97 12.27 3.92 8.56
N SER A 98 13.25 3.62 9.41
CA SER A 98 14.38 2.74 9.06
C SER A 98 13.89 1.31 8.73
N PHE A 99 12.96 0.77 9.53
CA PHE A 99 12.35 -0.53 9.26
C PHE A 99 11.61 -0.56 7.92
N MET A 100 10.80 0.46 7.61
CA MET A 100 10.08 0.57 6.35
C MET A 100 11.01 0.67 5.14
N SER A 101 12.15 1.34 5.26
CA SER A 101 13.14 1.39 4.18
C SER A 101 13.66 0.00 3.81
N GLY A 102 14.08 -0.79 4.80
CA GLY A 102 14.56 -2.16 4.58
C GLY A 102 13.44 -3.12 4.14
N PHE A 103 12.25 -2.98 4.74
CA PHE A 103 11.07 -3.75 4.37
C PHE A 103 10.69 -3.51 2.92
N ASN A 104 10.62 -2.26 2.46
CA ASN A 104 10.22 -1.89 1.11
C ASN A 104 11.17 -2.50 0.06
N GLN A 105 12.48 -2.47 0.31
CA GLN A 105 13.45 -3.06 -0.60
C GLN A 105 13.18 -4.55 -0.85
N ILE A 106 12.89 -5.29 0.21
CA ILE A 106 12.61 -6.72 0.10
C ILE A 106 11.20 -6.92 -0.47
N TYR A 107 10.19 -6.23 0.06
CA TYR A 107 8.80 -6.31 -0.34
C TYR A 107 8.60 -6.07 -1.85
N TYR A 108 9.16 -4.99 -2.40
CA TYR A 108 9.04 -4.69 -3.83
C TYR A 108 9.84 -5.62 -4.73
N SER A 109 10.83 -6.36 -4.20
CA SER A 109 11.59 -7.34 -4.99
C SER A 109 10.78 -8.57 -5.39
N PHE A 110 9.76 -8.94 -4.61
CA PHE A 110 8.96 -10.15 -4.86
C PHE A 110 7.45 -9.89 -5.01
N SER A 111 6.94 -8.78 -4.49
CA SER A 111 5.51 -8.50 -4.47
C SER A 111 4.82 -8.45 -5.85
N PRO A 112 5.45 -7.95 -6.94
CA PRO A 112 4.80 -7.98 -8.26
C PRO A 112 4.51 -9.42 -8.72
N THR A 113 5.49 -10.32 -8.56
CA THR A 113 5.35 -11.72 -8.95
C THR A 113 4.25 -12.43 -8.18
N ILE A 114 4.16 -12.19 -6.87
CA ILE A 114 3.10 -12.77 -6.02
C ILE A 114 1.72 -12.22 -6.40
N ALA A 115 1.61 -10.90 -6.60
CA ALA A 115 0.35 -10.27 -7.01
C ALA A 115 -0.17 -10.82 -8.35
N ASP A 116 0.73 -11.09 -9.31
CA ASP A 116 0.35 -11.70 -10.58
C ASP A 116 -0.09 -13.16 -10.43
N TRP A 117 0.50 -13.91 -9.49
CA TRP A 117 0.03 -15.27 -9.18
C TRP A 117 -1.35 -15.27 -8.52
N GLU A 118 -1.65 -14.30 -7.66
CA GLU A 118 -2.97 -14.12 -7.05
C GLU A 118 -4.05 -13.80 -8.10
N ARG A 119 -3.72 -12.99 -9.11
CA ARG A 119 -4.64 -12.69 -10.23
C ARG A 119 -4.97 -13.93 -11.07
N GLN A 120 -4.00 -14.82 -11.24
CA GLN A 120 -4.16 -16.03 -12.06
C GLN A 120 -4.88 -17.18 -11.32
N ASN A 121 -4.75 -17.26 -10.00
CA ASN A 121 -5.23 -18.39 -9.20
C ASN A 121 -6.16 -17.93 -8.06
N PRO A 122 -7.49 -18.04 -8.22
CA PRO A 122 -8.45 -17.66 -7.19
C PRO A 122 -8.26 -18.39 -5.85
N LEU A 123 -7.83 -19.66 -5.87
CA LEU A 123 -7.52 -20.43 -4.66
C LEU A 123 -6.28 -19.90 -3.94
N PHE A 124 -5.27 -19.47 -4.69
CA PHE A 124 -4.06 -18.87 -4.11
C PHE A 124 -4.39 -17.52 -3.47
N LYS A 125 -5.17 -16.68 -4.17
CA LYS A 125 -5.71 -15.43 -3.63
C LYS A 125 -6.41 -15.62 -2.29
N GLU A 126 -7.34 -16.57 -2.18
CA GLU A 126 -8.05 -16.82 -0.92
C GLU A 126 -7.13 -17.36 0.19
N THR A 127 -6.09 -18.10 -0.18
CA THR A 127 -5.05 -18.55 0.77
C THR A 127 -4.25 -17.36 1.30
N VAL A 128 -3.78 -16.47 0.42
CA VAL A 128 -3.07 -15.24 0.80
C VAL A 128 -3.98 -14.35 1.65
N ARG A 129 -5.23 -14.15 1.25
CA ARG A 129 -6.23 -13.39 2.02
C ARG A 129 -6.45 -13.96 3.43
N THR A 130 -6.60 -15.28 3.54
CA THR A 130 -6.77 -15.97 4.83
C THR A 130 -5.52 -15.81 5.71
N ALA A 131 -4.33 -15.88 5.10
CA ALA A 131 -3.08 -15.65 5.80
C ALA A 131 -2.96 -14.18 6.28
N LEU A 132 -3.30 -13.20 5.45
CA LEU A 132 -3.19 -11.77 5.80
C LEU A 132 -4.21 -11.31 6.84
N THR A 133 -5.37 -11.96 6.94
CA THR A 133 -6.45 -11.58 7.86
C THR A 133 -6.02 -11.49 9.34
N PRO A 134 -5.40 -12.52 9.95
CA PRO A 134 -4.90 -12.41 11.32
C PRO A 134 -3.85 -11.30 11.48
N MET A 135 -2.96 -11.14 10.50
CA MET A 135 -1.97 -10.06 10.53
C MET A 135 -2.60 -8.68 10.57
N LEU A 136 -3.59 -8.40 9.72
CA LEU A 136 -4.32 -7.13 9.73
C LEU A 136 -5.01 -6.89 11.07
N SER A 137 -5.64 -7.93 11.63
CA SER A 137 -6.29 -7.84 12.94
C SER A 137 -5.31 -7.56 14.09
N THR A 138 -4.07 -8.06 14.01
CA THR A 138 -3.05 -7.76 15.03
C THR A 138 -2.43 -6.39 14.84
N ILE A 139 -2.30 -5.92 13.59
CA ILE A 139 -1.73 -4.61 13.28
C ILE A 139 -2.66 -3.49 13.75
N SER A 140 -3.99 -3.68 13.70
CA SER A 140 -4.94 -2.69 14.23
C SER A 140 -4.81 -2.42 15.73
N ILE A 141 -4.14 -3.29 16.51
CA ILE A 141 -3.79 -3.01 17.91
C ILE A 141 -2.86 -1.78 18.02
N LEU A 142 -2.02 -1.51 17.00
CA LEU A 142 -1.14 -0.32 17.00
C LEU A 142 -1.93 0.99 17.06
N ASN A 143 -3.17 1.03 16.58
CA ASN A 143 -4.02 2.22 16.68
C ASN A 143 -4.32 2.63 18.14
N TYR A 144 -4.16 1.71 19.08
CA TYR A 144 -4.31 1.98 20.52
C TYR A 144 -2.98 2.28 21.22
N ALA A 145 -1.85 2.12 20.52
CA ALA A 145 -0.54 2.48 21.05
C ALA A 145 -0.40 4.00 21.04
N ASP A 146 0.23 4.54 22.09
CA ASP A 146 0.50 5.97 22.20
C ASP A 146 1.60 6.37 21.19
N ALA A 147 1.16 6.86 20.02
CA ALA A 147 2.02 7.13 18.88
C ALA A 147 3.07 8.24 19.13
N ASP A 148 2.88 9.03 20.19
CA ASP A 148 3.82 10.10 20.58
C ASP A 148 5.08 9.54 21.28
N SER A 149 5.07 8.25 21.67
CA SER A 149 6.20 7.60 22.32
C SER A 149 6.84 6.55 21.41
N GLU A 150 8.07 6.81 20.95
CA GLU A 150 8.84 5.87 20.12
C GLU A 150 8.99 4.48 20.77
N TYR A 151 9.20 4.45 22.08
CA TYR A 151 9.34 3.22 22.85
C TYR A 151 8.05 2.39 22.85
N SER A 152 6.89 3.06 22.89
CA SER A 152 5.60 2.39 22.82
C SER A 152 5.43 1.73 21.45
N VAL A 153 5.65 2.47 20.35
CA VAL A 153 5.51 1.97 18.97
C VAL A 153 6.45 0.79 18.73
N LEU A 154 7.69 0.87 19.23
CA LEU A 154 8.67 -0.21 19.13
C LEU A 154 8.24 -1.48 19.87
N ILE A 155 7.80 -1.38 21.14
CA ILE A 155 7.34 -2.55 21.90
C ILE A 155 6.13 -3.18 21.23
N HIS A 156 5.15 -2.37 20.83
CA HIS A 156 3.94 -2.88 20.19
C HIS A 156 4.28 -3.52 18.84
N GLY A 157 5.18 -2.93 18.06
CA GLY A 157 5.68 -3.52 16.81
C GLY A 157 6.32 -4.90 17.02
N ILE A 158 7.22 -5.02 18.00
CA ILE A 158 7.86 -6.29 18.34
C ILE A 158 6.82 -7.32 18.84
N ALA A 159 5.90 -6.89 19.71
CA ALA A 159 4.84 -7.75 20.22
C ALA A 159 3.95 -8.29 19.09
N ILE A 160 3.61 -7.46 18.11
CA ILE A 160 2.80 -7.85 16.94
C ILE A 160 3.57 -8.83 16.06
N ILE A 161 4.86 -8.62 15.81
CA ILE A 161 5.68 -9.57 15.04
C ILE A 161 5.70 -10.94 15.75
N LEU A 162 5.91 -10.97 17.06
CA LEU A 162 5.90 -12.20 17.84
C LEU A 162 4.53 -12.88 17.84
N MET A 163 3.45 -12.11 17.97
CA MET A 163 2.09 -12.64 17.96
C MET A 163 1.73 -13.22 16.58
N ASN A 164 2.09 -12.54 15.50
CA ASN A 164 1.94 -13.07 14.14
C ASN A 164 2.73 -14.35 13.93
N ALA A 165 4.02 -14.35 14.30
CA ALA A 165 4.86 -15.54 14.20
C ALA A 165 4.25 -16.72 14.97
N GLY A 166 3.73 -16.47 16.17
CA GLY A 166 2.99 -17.45 16.96
C GLY A 166 1.79 -18.04 16.20
N ILE A 167 0.94 -17.20 15.60
CA ILE A 167 -0.22 -17.66 14.83
C ILE A 167 0.21 -18.53 13.64
N TYR A 168 1.22 -18.09 12.87
CA TYR A 168 1.69 -18.80 11.68
C TYR A 168 2.45 -20.10 11.98
N VAL A 169 2.96 -20.30 13.20
CA VAL A 169 3.58 -21.57 13.63
C VAL A 169 2.56 -22.49 14.31
N VAL A 170 1.72 -21.94 15.20
CA VAL A 170 0.77 -22.71 15.99
C VAL A 170 -0.36 -23.28 15.13
N ALA A 171 -0.92 -22.50 14.19
CA ALA A 171 -2.02 -23.01 13.37
C ALA A 171 -1.61 -24.21 12.50
N PRO A 172 -0.48 -24.18 11.74
CA PRO A 172 -0.04 -25.34 10.96
C PRO A 172 0.37 -26.53 11.84
N THR A 173 1.03 -26.31 12.98
CA THR A 173 1.45 -27.41 13.86
C THR A 173 0.25 -28.18 14.43
N ILE A 174 -0.83 -27.48 14.81
CA ILE A 174 -2.08 -28.12 15.25
C ILE A 174 -2.71 -28.93 14.12
N ILE A 175 -2.71 -28.41 12.88
CA ILE A 175 -3.25 -29.11 11.71
C ILE A 175 -2.47 -30.42 11.46
N VAL A 176 -1.14 -30.36 11.46
CA VAL A 176 -0.27 -31.54 11.28
C VAL A 176 -0.47 -32.55 12.40
N TRP A 177 -0.52 -32.08 13.65
CA TRP A 177 -0.74 -32.94 14.81
C TRP A 177 -2.09 -33.66 14.74
N LYS A 178 -3.18 -32.95 14.39
CA LYS A 178 -4.50 -33.56 14.18
C LYS A 178 -4.50 -34.56 13.04
N ALA A 179 -3.87 -34.23 11.90
CA ALA A 179 -3.76 -35.15 10.77
C ALA A 179 -3.03 -36.45 11.16
N LYS A 180 -1.89 -36.33 11.87
CA LYS A 180 -1.15 -37.46 12.43
C LYS A 180 -2.01 -38.29 13.40
N SER A 181 -2.75 -37.64 14.28
CA SER A 181 -3.62 -38.33 15.26
C SER A 181 -4.77 -39.10 14.60
N LYS A 182 -5.24 -38.66 13.42
CA LYS A 182 -6.32 -39.29 12.65
C LYS A 182 -5.81 -40.43 11.75
N ILE A 183 -4.54 -40.40 11.37
CA ILE A 183 -3.87 -41.46 10.58
C ILE A 183 -3.40 -42.61 11.47
N ILE A 184 -3.08 -42.34 12.73
CA ILE A 184 -2.59 -43.35 13.70
C ILE A 184 -3.73 -44.11 14.40
N LYS A 185 -4.99 -43.77 14.13
CA LYS A 185 -6.18 -44.41 14.72
C LYS A 185 -6.91 -45.24 13.67
#